data_AF-A0AAW2YHX5-F1
#
_entry.id   AF-A0AAW2YHX5-F1
#
_cell.length_a   1.000
_cell.length_b   1.000
_cell.length_c   1.000
_cell.angle_alpha   90.00
_cell.angle_beta   90.00
_cell.angle_gamma   90.00
#
_symmetry.space_group_name_H-M   'P 1'
#
loop_
_entity.id
_entity.type
_entity.pdbx_description
1 polymer ?
#
loop_
_entity_poly.entity_id
_entity_poly.type
_entity_poly.pdbx_seq_one_letter_code
_entity_poly.pdbx_strand_id
1 'polypeptide(L)'
;MLPPYIDIRLAEKILFIGKSIKVLQQSTQHDQSGSSQAITQQELLEFSNAISAHEKEQKFHVISFELVINRIRSVVSKHLWDLVVVDSNLFGQLAAFKDYFLLSRGDLYQCFIEDTQSIMSLLPLQNAEHDIKFYFKQAAKRSGAESDPFFEKFHVKFENNKNVSAQNQQQSWSNTLELWTENLKLTCNVDWPLHLMFGSSVVEKYDKLFKFLFTIKRVQSQVHRAWLPLVQRKRSLGRETTALLHLRSRMAFLIDNLCFYLHADVIEVQYEVLMERIKSTRDFEVALRSHEDYLQKIAAQCFLNKKQINVLYKLFDMILKLCYIVDSEYSSFEGALKLHVFDEDKSTNLYMKVQELAALFDAQSSLLFQILSGQKVLSPHLAQLLVRLDYNKFYSINMREQGFKGPDITMEGDSSFTNTMIVKHP
;
A
#
# COMPACT_ATOMS: atom_id res chain seq x y z
N MET A 1 9.53 18.92 -34.29
CA MET A 1 9.48 20.39 -34.41
C MET A 1 8.03 20.80 -34.29
N LEU A 2 7.70 21.67 -33.33
CA LEU A 2 6.33 22.12 -33.10
C LEU A 2 6.09 23.42 -33.89
N PRO A 3 5.09 23.50 -34.78
CA PRO A 3 4.73 24.76 -35.42
C PRO A 3 4.19 25.76 -34.38
N PRO A 4 4.51 27.06 -34.47
CA PRO A 4 4.15 28.06 -33.45
C PRO A 4 2.65 28.36 -33.37
N TYR A 5 1.87 28.00 -34.39
CA TYR A 5 0.42 28.19 -34.43
C TYR A 5 -0.37 27.01 -33.85
N ILE A 6 0.31 25.94 -33.41
CA ILE A 6 -0.30 24.77 -32.77
C ILE A 6 -0.03 24.86 -31.27
N ASP A 7 -1.10 24.87 -30.47
CA ASP A 7 -0.98 24.81 -29.02
C ASP A 7 -0.39 23.47 -28.56
N ILE A 8 0.37 23.51 -27.47
CA ILE A 8 1.02 22.33 -26.86
C ILE A 8 -0.02 21.26 -26.54
N ARG A 9 -1.19 21.67 -26.04
CA ARG A 9 -2.31 20.76 -25.74
C ARG A 9 -2.81 20.01 -26.97
N LEU A 10 -2.90 20.68 -28.11
CA LEU A 10 -3.34 20.06 -29.36
C LEU A 10 -2.28 19.09 -29.89
N ALA A 11 -1.00 19.44 -29.76
CA ALA A 11 0.10 18.56 -30.16
C ALA A 11 0.18 17.29 -29.31
N GLU A 12 -0.10 17.37 -28.00
CA GLU A 12 -0.20 16.20 -27.13
C GLU A 12 -1.33 15.26 -27.57
N LYS A 13 -2.49 15.80 -27.96
CA LYS A 13 -3.60 15.00 -28.51
C LYS A 13 -3.20 14.28 -29.80
N ILE A 14 -2.50 14.97 -30.72
CA ILE A 14 -2.01 14.37 -31.98
C ILE A 14 -0.98 13.28 -31.69
N LEU A 15 -0.05 13.52 -30.76
CA LEU A 15 0.95 12.54 -30.35
C LEU A 15 0.28 11.30 -29.73
N PHE A 16 -0.74 11.49 -28.91
CA PHE A 16 -1.52 10.41 -28.34
C PHE A 16 -2.19 9.58 -29.44
N ILE A 17 -2.90 10.23 -30.37
CA ILE A 17 -3.53 9.54 -31.51
C ILE A 17 -2.50 8.70 -32.26
N GLY A 18 -1.33 9.26 -32.59
CA GLY A 18 -0.26 8.53 -33.28
C GLY A 18 0.28 7.34 -32.50
N LYS A 19 0.50 7.49 -31.19
CA LYS A 19 0.94 6.39 -30.31
C LYS A 19 -0.13 5.29 -30.21
N SER A 20 -1.38 5.68 -30.02
CA SER A 20 -2.51 4.76 -29.89
C SER A 20 -2.77 4.00 -31.19
N ILE A 21 -2.67 4.66 -32.36
CA ILE A 21 -2.74 3.99 -33.66
C ILE A 21 -1.60 2.98 -33.82
N LYS A 22 -0.37 3.33 -33.41
CA LYS A 22 0.77 2.40 -33.47
C LYS A 22 0.54 1.17 -32.60
N VAL A 23 -0.03 1.34 -31.41
CA VAL A 23 -0.43 0.22 -30.53
C VAL A 23 -1.51 -0.62 -31.21
N LEU A 24 -2.57 0.00 -31.73
CA LEU A 24 -3.67 -0.71 -32.40
C LEU A 24 -3.17 -1.48 -33.65
N GLN A 25 -2.17 -0.97 -34.35
CA GLN A 25 -1.51 -1.66 -35.46
C GLN A 25 -0.65 -2.86 -35.01
N GLN A 26 -0.06 -2.79 -33.81
CA GLN A 26 0.68 -3.90 -33.22
C GLN A 26 -0.24 -5.03 -32.74
N SER A 27 -1.47 -4.74 -32.27
CA SER A 27 -2.48 -5.78 -31.99
C SER A 27 -2.77 -6.63 -33.23
N THR A 28 -2.95 -5.99 -34.39
CA THR A 28 -3.23 -6.70 -35.64
C THR A 28 -2.09 -7.62 -36.12
N GLN A 29 -0.88 -7.45 -35.58
CA GLN A 29 0.24 -8.36 -35.87
C GLN A 29 0.32 -9.54 -34.88
N HIS A 30 -0.19 -9.37 -33.66
CA HIS A 30 -0.21 -10.41 -32.64
C HIS A 30 -1.46 -11.31 -32.71
N ASP A 31 -2.60 -10.80 -33.19
CA ASP A 31 -3.80 -11.60 -33.44
C ASP A 31 -3.81 -12.19 -34.86
N GLN A 32 -3.45 -13.47 -35.00
CA GLN A 32 -3.76 -14.26 -36.21
C GLN A 32 -5.26 -14.65 -36.30
N SER A 33 -6.08 -14.15 -35.37
CA SER A 33 -7.47 -14.58 -35.14
C SER A 33 -8.48 -13.44 -35.36
N GLY A 34 -8.36 -12.68 -36.44
CA GLY A 34 -9.46 -12.04 -37.20
C GLY A 34 -10.60 -11.25 -36.52
N SER A 35 -10.60 -10.99 -35.20
CA SER A 35 -11.81 -10.50 -34.51
C SER A 35 -11.69 -9.12 -33.85
N SER A 36 -10.48 -8.62 -33.54
CA SER A 36 -10.34 -7.27 -32.98
C SER A 36 -9.91 -6.32 -34.10
N GLN A 37 -10.90 -5.85 -34.85
CA GLN A 37 -10.67 -4.97 -36.00
C GLN A 37 -10.00 -3.68 -35.53
N ALA A 38 -8.76 -3.50 -35.97
CA ALA A 38 -8.15 -2.19 -36.15
C ALA A 38 -9.19 -1.22 -36.76
N ILE A 39 -9.08 0.07 -36.40
CA ILE A 39 -9.88 1.19 -36.92
C ILE A 39 -10.48 0.83 -38.28
N THR A 40 -11.80 0.74 -38.35
CA THR A 40 -12.46 0.22 -39.54
C THR A 40 -12.02 1.02 -40.77
N GLN A 41 -11.84 0.37 -41.92
CA GLN A 41 -11.46 1.08 -43.16
C GLN A 41 -12.40 2.25 -43.46
N GLN A 42 -13.66 2.17 -43.04
CA GLN A 42 -14.64 3.25 -43.13
C GLN A 42 -14.31 4.46 -42.24
N GLU A 43 -13.87 4.27 -41.00
CA GLU A 43 -13.44 5.37 -40.12
C GLU A 43 -12.17 6.05 -40.64
N LEU A 44 -11.23 5.27 -41.19
CA LEU A 44 -10.04 5.81 -41.86
C LEU A 44 -10.40 6.65 -43.10
N LEU A 45 -11.39 6.20 -43.88
CA LEU A 45 -11.95 6.96 -45.00
C LEU A 45 -12.64 8.24 -44.53
N GLU A 46 -13.40 8.20 -43.43
CA GLU A 46 -14.00 9.40 -42.82
C GLU A 46 -12.94 10.41 -42.35
N PHE A 47 -11.86 9.93 -41.72
CA PHE A 47 -10.76 10.79 -41.27
C PHE A 47 -10.03 11.42 -42.45
N SER A 48 -9.74 10.63 -43.50
CA SER A 48 -9.13 11.13 -44.73
C SER A 48 -10.00 12.21 -45.39
N ASN A 49 -11.31 11.96 -45.50
CA ASN A 49 -12.25 12.93 -46.05
C ASN A 49 -12.35 14.21 -45.22
N ALA A 50 -12.33 14.11 -43.89
CA ALA A 50 -12.34 15.27 -42.99
C ALA A 50 -11.06 16.10 -43.08
N ILE A 51 -9.90 15.46 -43.28
CA ILE A 51 -8.61 16.15 -43.47
C ILE A 51 -8.56 16.81 -44.86
N SER A 52 -8.98 16.11 -45.92
CA SER A 52 -9.05 16.65 -47.28
C SER A 52 -10.09 17.76 -47.45
N ALA A 53 -11.11 17.84 -46.60
CA ALA A 53 -12.04 18.96 -46.57
C ALA A 53 -11.35 20.27 -46.11
N HIS A 54 -10.46 20.18 -45.11
CA HIS A 54 -9.66 21.32 -44.65
C HIS A 54 -8.53 21.69 -45.61
N GLU A 55 -8.00 20.74 -46.36
CA GLU A 55 -7.01 20.99 -47.42
C GLU A 55 -7.58 21.87 -48.56
N LYS A 56 -8.91 21.82 -48.78
CA LYS A 56 -9.61 22.62 -49.80
C LYS A 56 -9.93 24.06 -49.35
N GLU A 57 -9.78 24.38 -48.07
CA GLU A 57 -10.05 25.72 -47.53
C GLU A 57 -8.82 26.63 -47.70
N GLN A 58 -8.99 27.83 -48.26
CA GLN A 58 -7.87 28.77 -48.49
C GLN A 58 -7.30 29.42 -47.21
N LYS A 59 -7.96 29.24 -46.05
CA LYS A 59 -7.51 29.79 -44.76
C LYS A 59 -7.54 28.68 -43.69
N PHE A 60 -6.43 28.54 -42.97
CA PHE A 60 -6.33 27.56 -41.89
C PHE A 60 -7.07 28.05 -40.63
N HIS A 61 -8.18 27.40 -40.32
CA HIS A 61 -8.93 27.64 -39.08
C HIS A 61 -8.52 26.63 -38.01
N VAL A 62 -7.77 27.10 -37.02
CA VAL A 62 -7.25 26.27 -35.90
C VAL A 62 -8.36 25.54 -35.16
N ILE A 63 -9.52 26.19 -34.96
CA ILE A 63 -10.66 25.64 -34.20
C ILE A 63 -11.30 24.45 -34.93
N SER A 64 -11.55 24.60 -36.24
CA SER A 64 -12.14 23.52 -37.05
C SER A 64 -11.22 22.31 -37.11
N PHE A 65 -9.92 22.55 -37.26
CA PHE A 65 -8.90 21.52 -37.19
C PHE A 65 -8.87 20.81 -35.82
N GLU A 66 -8.92 21.56 -34.70
CA GLU A 66 -8.99 20.98 -33.36
C GLU A 66 -10.25 20.10 -33.17
N LEU A 67 -11.40 20.49 -33.72
CA LEU A 67 -12.63 19.69 -33.66
C LEU A 67 -12.48 18.35 -34.40
N VAL A 68 -11.87 18.35 -35.58
CA VAL A 68 -11.60 17.11 -36.33
C VAL A 68 -10.62 16.22 -35.56
N ILE A 69 -9.54 16.79 -35.00
CA ILE A 69 -8.59 16.04 -34.17
C ILE A 69 -9.27 15.47 -32.91
N ASN A 70 -10.16 16.22 -32.26
CA ASN A 70 -10.92 15.73 -31.10
C ASN A 70 -11.86 14.57 -31.48
N ARG A 71 -12.47 14.61 -32.67
CA ARG A 71 -13.29 13.51 -33.18
C ARG A 71 -12.46 12.26 -33.43
N ILE A 72 -11.31 12.39 -34.11
CA ILE A 72 -10.37 11.29 -34.31
C ILE A 72 -9.90 10.72 -32.97
N ARG A 73 -9.53 11.58 -32.02
CA ARG A 73 -9.14 11.19 -30.65
C ARG A 73 -10.23 10.35 -29.99
N SER A 74 -11.47 10.80 -30.01
CA SER A 74 -12.58 10.11 -29.34
C SER A 74 -12.81 8.70 -29.90
N VAL A 75 -12.67 8.52 -31.22
CA VAL A 75 -12.83 7.21 -31.87
C VAL A 75 -11.66 6.30 -31.53
N VAL A 76 -10.43 6.79 -31.65
CA VAL A 76 -9.22 6.02 -31.30
C VAL A 76 -9.19 5.64 -29.83
N SER A 77 -9.59 6.54 -28.92
CA SER A 77 -9.72 6.26 -27.48
C SER A 77 -10.71 5.14 -27.19
N LYS A 78 -11.83 5.08 -27.94
CA LYS A 78 -12.84 4.04 -27.76
C LYS A 78 -12.35 2.67 -28.26
N HIS A 79 -11.69 2.63 -29.40
CA HIS A 79 -11.08 1.38 -29.89
C HIS A 79 -9.96 0.88 -28.97
N LEU A 80 -9.14 1.79 -28.44
CA LEU A 80 -8.14 1.44 -27.44
C LEU A 80 -8.77 0.97 -26.12
N TRP A 81 -9.91 1.56 -25.75
CA TRP A 81 -10.69 1.12 -24.60
C TRP A 81 -11.16 -0.32 -24.75
N ASP A 82 -11.77 -0.65 -25.88
CA ASP A 82 -12.30 -2.00 -26.12
C ASP A 82 -11.16 -3.03 -26.10
N LEU A 83 -10.02 -2.74 -26.76
CA LEU A 83 -8.83 -3.60 -26.72
C LEU A 83 -8.29 -3.80 -25.29
N VAL A 84 -8.13 -2.72 -24.51
CA VAL A 84 -7.51 -2.84 -23.18
C VAL A 84 -8.47 -3.42 -22.15
N VAL A 85 -9.74 -3.00 -22.16
CA VAL A 85 -10.69 -3.37 -21.12
C VAL A 85 -11.34 -4.73 -21.40
N VAL A 86 -11.72 -5.00 -22.65
CA VAL A 86 -12.43 -6.22 -23.04
C VAL A 86 -11.43 -7.32 -23.37
N ASP A 87 -10.46 -7.06 -24.25
CA ASP A 87 -9.58 -8.13 -24.75
C ASP A 87 -8.47 -8.46 -23.74
N SER A 88 -7.93 -7.47 -23.02
CA SER A 88 -6.83 -7.68 -22.06
C SER A 88 -7.23 -7.79 -20.59
N ASN A 89 -8.53 -7.82 -20.27
CA ASN A 89 -9.06 -7.95 -18.91
C ASN A 89 -8.40 -7.01 -17.89
N LEU A 90 -8.45 -5.70 -18.18
CA LEU A 90 -7.88 -4.66 -17.31
C LEU A 90 -8.39 -4.76 -15.85
N PHE A 91 -9.66 -5.08 -15.65
CA PHE A 91 -10.25 -5.20 -14.32
C PHE A 91 -9.63 -6.34 -13.52
N GLY A 92 -9.37 -7.49 -14.15
CA GLY A 92 -8.64 -8.59 -13.53
C GLY A 92 -7.22 -8.20 -13.15
N GLN A 93 -6.52 -7.47 -14.01
CA GLN A 93 -5.17 -6.99 -13.69
C GLN A 93 -5.17 -5.97 -12.55
N LEU A 94 -6.11 -5.01 -12.53
CA LEU A 94 -6.24 -4.05 -11.43
C LEU A 94 -6.56 -4.75 -10.09
N ALA A 95 -7.41 -5.78 -10.11
CA ALA A 95 -7.65 -6.63 -8.95
C ALA A 95 -6.37 -7.37 -8.53
N ALA A 96 -5.60 -7.92 -9.47
CA ALA A 96 -4.32 -8.56 -9.16
C ALA A 96 -3.30 -7.56 -8.56
N PHE A 97 -3.20 -6.34 -9.09
CA PHE A 97 -2.36 -5.30 -8.49
C PHE A 97 -2.79 -4.97 -7.06
N LYS A 98 -4.10 -4.90 -6.79
CA LYS A 98 -4.63 -4.75 -5.43
C LYS A 98 -4.31 -5.96 -4.53
N ASP A 99 -4.48 -7.17 -5.03
CA ASP A 99 -4.25 -8.42 -4.30
C ASP A 99 -2.79 -8.58 -3.86
N TYR A 100 -1.86 -8.35 -4.79
CA TYR A 100 -0.43 -8.57 -4.57
C TYR A 100 0.30 -7.31 -4.10
N PHE A 101 0.22 -6.17 -4.79
CA PHE A 101 0.96 -4.96 -4.36
C PHE A 101 0.36 -4.28 -3.13
N LEU A 102 -0.97 -4.34 -2.94
CA LEU A 102 -1.64 -3.72 -1.80
C LEU A 102 -2.01 -4.72 -0.69
N LEU A 103 -1.51 -5.96 -0.77
CA LEU A 103 -1.66 -7.01 0.25
C LEU A 103 -3.11 -7.35 0.59
N SER A 104 -4.04 -7.26 -0.38
CA SER A 104 -5.44 -7.61 -0.11
C SER A 104 -5.64 -9.12 0.12
N ARG A 105 -4.75 -9.97 -0.41
CA ARG A 105 -4.67 -11.39 -0.05
C ARG A 105 -3.91 -11.62 1.24
N GLY A 106 -4.59 -11.33 2.35
CA GLY A 106 -4.01 -11.44 3.68
C GLY A 106 -3.52 -12.85 4.04
N ASP A 107 -4.16 -13.90 3.51
CA ASP A 107 -3.81 -15.31 3.70
C ASP A 107 -2.44 -15.67 3.10
N LEU A 108 -2.19 -15.24 1.85
CA LEU A 108 -0.91 -15.43 1.17
C LEU A 108 0.22 -14.77 1.96
N TYR A 109 0.04 -13.50 2.32
CA TYR A 109 1.07 -12.74 3.03
C TYR A 109 1.26 -13.20 4.47
N GLN A 110 0.21 -13.70 5.12
CA GLN A 110 0.32 -14.31 6.45
C GLN A 110 1.19 -15.56 6.40
N CYS A 111 0.90 -16.51 5.48
CA CYS A 111 1.74 -17.70 5.29
C CYS A 111 3.18 -17.33 4.90
N PHE A 112 3.34 -16.34 4.01
CA PHE A 112 4.66 -15.89 3.58
C PHE A 112 5.48 -15.28 4.74
N ILE A 113 4.87 -14.46 5.60
CA ILE A 113 5.56 -13.88 6.76
C ILE A 113 5.94 -14.97 7.77
N GLU A 114 5.06 -15.95 7.99
CA GLU A 114 5.34 -17.09 8.87
C GLU A 114 6.52 -17.93 8.37
N ASP A 115 6.54 -18.24 7.07
CA ASP A 115 7.56 -19.09 6.46
C ASP A 115 8.92 -18.38 6.34
N THR A 116 8.91 -17.08 6.06
CA THR A 116 10.15 -16.29 5.91
C THR A 116 10.75 -15.79 7.22
N GLN A 117 10.05 -15.98 8.34
CA GLN A 117 10.47 -15.47 9.65
C GLN A 117 11.86 -15.95 10.07
N SER A 118 12.17 -17.22 9.84
CA SER A 118 13.45 -17.84 10.20
C SER A 118 14.63 -17.19 9.47
N ILE A 119 14.41 -16.72 8.24
CA ILE A 119 15.45 -16.12 7.40
C ILE A 119 15.51 -14.61 7.59
N MET A 120 14.35 -13.95 7.67
CA MET A 120 14.25 -12.49 7.82
C MET A 120 14.60 -11.99 9.24
N SER A 121 14.82 -12.90 10.18
CA SER A 121 15.41 -12.60 11.50
C SER A 121 16.95 -12.53 11.46
N LEU A 122 17.56 -13.04 10.39
CA LEU A 122 19.01 -13.04 10.14
C LEU A 122 19.36 -12.01 9.07
N LEU A 123 20.65 -11.68 8.94
CA LEU A 123 21.11 -10.82 7.86
C LEU A 123 20.91 -11.50 6.50
N PRO A 124 20.59 -10.74 5.43
CA PRO A 124 20.40 -11.31 4.11
C PRO A 124 21.67 -11.99 3.60
N LEU A 125 21.58 -13.30 3.40
CA LEU A 125 22.63 -14.14 2.84
C LEU A 125 22.69 -13.97 1.31
N GLN A 126 23.78 -14.39 0.66
CA GLN A 126 23.95 -14.28 -0.80
C GLN A 126 22.85 -15.03 -1.58
N ASN A 127 22.21 -16.04 -0.97
CA ASN A 127 21.14 -16.84 -1.57
C ASN A 127 19.72 -16.34 -1.23
N ALA A 128 19.60 -15.21 -0.52
CA ALA A 128 18.33 -14.68 -0.02
C ALA A 128 17.26 -14.51 -1.12
N GLU A 129 17.65 -14.19 -2.36
CA GLU A 129 16.71 -14.07 -3.47
C GLU A 129 16.06 -15.42 -3.83
N HIS A 130 16.86 -16.49 -3.90
CA HIS A 130 16.36 -17.83 -4.22
C HIS A 130 15.44 -18.34 -3.11
N ASP A 131 15.84 -18.14 -1.85
CA ASP A 131 15.06 -18.54 -0.70
C ASP A 131 13.73 -17.80 -0.65
N ILE A 132 13.72 -16.47 -0.77
CA ILE A 132 12.48 -15.68 -0.81
C ILE A 132 11.56 -16.15 -1.93
N LYS A 133 12.09 -16.38 -3.14
CA LYS A 133 11.28 -16.88 -4.26
C LYS A 133 10.67 -18.25 -3.96
N PHE A 134 11.43 -19.14 -3.33
CA PHE A 134 10.96 -20.44 -2.91
C PHE A 134 9.83 -20.32 -1.87
N TYR A 135 10.03 -19.55 -0.81
CA TYR A 135 9.01 -19.35 0.23
C TYR A 135 7.78 -18.63 -0.30
N PHE A 136 7.92 -17.71 -1.26
CA PHE A 136 6.77 -17.05 -1.88
C PHE A 136 5.91 -18.05 -2.67
N LYS A 137 6.55 -18.95 -3.44
CA LYS A 137 5.84 -20.04 -4.11
C LYS A 137 5.22 -21.04 -3.13
N GLN A 138 5.93 -21.37 -2.05
CA GLN A 138 5.42 -22.28 -1.02
C GLN A 138 4.21 -21.69 -0.29
N ALA A 139 4.25 -20.41 0.05
CA ALA A 139 3.13 -19.68 0.64
C ALA A 139 1.92 -19.66 -0.32
N ALA A 140 2.15 -19.45 -1.62
CA ALA A 140 1.09 -19.49 -2.63
C ALA A 140 0.40 -20.86 -2.73
N LYS A 141 1.17 -21.95 -2.60
CA LYS A 141 0.61 -23.31 -2.53
C LYS A 141 -0.24 -23.53 -1.29
N ARG A 142 0.19 -22.99 -0.15
CA ARG A 142 -0.53 -23.12 1.13
C ARG A 142 -1.81 -22.29 1.19
N SER A 143 -1.82 -21.11 0.58
CA SER A 143 -2.97 -20.19 0.55
C SER A 143 -3.94 -20.46 -0.61
N GLY A 144 -3.56 -21.30 -1.59
CA GLY A 144 -4.38 -21.57 -2.78
C GLY A 144 -4.26 -20.50 -3.86
N ALA A 145 -3.36 -19.53 -3.69
CA ALA A 145 -3.06 -18.50 -4.69
C ALA A 145 -2.44 -19.08 -5.98
N GLU A 146 -1.96 -20.33 -5.97
CA GLU A 146 -1.51 -21.05 -7.19
C GLU A 146 -2.64 -21.24 -8.21
N SER A 147 -3.91 -21.22 -7.78
CA SER A 147 -5.06 -21.31 -8.69
C SER A 147 -5.33 -20.01 -9.46
N ASP A 148 -4.62 -18.92 -9.15
CA ASP A 148 -4.78 -17.63 -9.83
C ASP A 148 -3.89 -17.54 -11.08
N PRO A 149 -4.46 -17.37 -12.29
CA PRO A 149 -3.70 -17.18 -13.53
C PRO A 149 -2.74 -15.98 -13.50
N PHE A 150 -2.99 -15.00 -12.63
CA PHE A 150 -2.15 -13.81 -12.53
C PHE A 150 -0.91 -14.02 -11.65
N PHE A 151 -0.86 -15.05 -10.81
CA PHE A 151 0.23 -15.29 -9.86
C PHE A 151 1.59 -15.46 -10.56
N GLU A 152 1.62 -16.16 -11.70
CA GLU A 152 2.85 -16.39 -12.46
C GLU A 152 3.52 -15.09 -12.94
N LYS A 153 2.75 -14.00 -13.04
CA LYS A 153 3.25 -12.69 -13.48
C LYS A 153 3.95 -11.93 -12.35
N PHE A 154 3.76 -12.30 -11.09
CA PHE A 154 4.36 -11.63 -9.94
C PHE A 154 5.61 -12.37 -9.47
N HIS A 155 6.70 -11.63 -9.34
CA HIS A 155 7.98 -12.14 -8.90
C HIS A 155 8.57 -11.25 -7.82
N VAL A 156 8.89 -11.84 -6.67
CA VAL A 156 9.69 -11.17 -5.65
C VAL A 156 11.15 -11.22 -6.07
N LYS A 157 11.78 -10.06 -6.14
CA LYS A 157 13.22 -9.88 -6.36
C LYS A 157 13.85 -9.33 -5.09
N PHE A 158 15.09 -9.73 -4.84
CA PHE A 158 15.88 -9.18 -3.75
C PHE A 158 17.09 -8.47 -4.37
N GLU A 159 17.07 -7.14 -4.41
CA GLU A 159 18.19 -6.35 -4.90
C GLU A 159 19.20 -6.20 -3.76
N ASN A 160 20.20 -7.09 -3.72
CA ASN A 160 21.26 -7.00 -2.73
C ASN A 160 22.18 -5.82 -3.07
N ASN A 161 21.85 -4.65 -2.52
CA ASN A 161 22.66 -3.46 -2.72
C ASN A 161 24.01 -3.67 -2.02
N LYS A 162 25.07 -3.92 -2.80
CA LYS A 162 26.45 -4.23 -2.34
C LYS A 162 27.11 -3.11 -1.52
N ASN A 163 26.39 -2.06 -1.14
CA ASN A 163 26.90 -0.84 -0.51
C ASN A 163 26.73 -0.80 1.02
N VAL A 164 26.30 -1.89 1.66
CA VAL A 164 26.45 -2.01 3.12
C VAL A 164 27.86 -2.49 3.39
N SER A 165 28.78 -1.53 3.47
CA SER A 165 30.14 -1.77 3.94
C SER A 165 30.10 -2.53 5.26
N ALA A 166 30.88 -3.61 5.31
CA ALA A 166 31.00 -4.57 6.38
C ALA A 166 31.62 -4.00 7.69
N GLN A 167 31.39 -2.74 8.04
CA GLN A 167 32.09 -2.06 9.13
C GLN A 167 31.26 -1.69 10.36
N ASN A 168 29.94 -1.85 10.37
CA ASN A 168 29.15 -1.77 11.61
C ASN A 168 28.39 -3.08 11.88
N GLN A 169 29.15 -4.13 12.22
CA GLN A 169 28.64 -5.38 12.80
C GLN A 169 28.25 -5.17 14.28
N GLN A 170 27.33 -4.26 14.55
CA GLN A 170 26.51 -4.35 15.76
C GLN A 170 25.13 -4.86 15.32
N GLN A 171 24.77 -6.06 15.78
CA GLN A 171 23.44 -6.64 15.61
C GLN A 171 22.41 -5.71 16.27
N SER A 172 21.88 -4.77 15.48
CA SER A 172 20.68 -4.00 15.80
C SER A 172 19.63 -4.34 14.76
N TRP A 173 18.51 -4.92 15.21
CA TRP A 173 17.40 -5.40 14.39
C TRP A 173 16.74 -4.31 13.55
N SER A 174 16.93 -3.03 13.94
CA SER A 174 16.61 -1.85 13.12
C SER A 174 17.22 -1.98 11.73
N ASN A 175 18.50 -2.35 11.67
CA ASN A 175 19.23 -2.51 10.42
C ASN A 175 18.72 -3.73 9.66
N THR A 176 18.39 -4.83 10.34
CA THR A 176 17.87 -6.04 9.65
C THR A 176 16.49 -5.81 9.03
N LEU A 177 15.55 -5.17 9.74
CA LEU A 177 14.24 -4.85 9.18
C LEU A 177 14.38 -3.90 7.98
N GLU A 178 15.16 -2.83 8.12
CA GLU A 178 15.43 -1.87 7.05
C GLU A 178 16.09 -2.57 5.85
N LEU A 179 17.11 -3.41 6.07
CA LEU A 179 17.81 -4.12 5.00
C LEU A 179 16.93 -5.11 4.23
N TRP A 180 16.02 -5.84 4.89
CA TRP A 180 15.10 -6.74 4.19
C TRP A 180 13.99 -5.97 3.48
N THR A 181 13.44 -4.94 4.10
CA THR A 181 12.30 -4.18 3.55
C THR A 181 12.72 -3.24 2.42
N GLU A 182 13.93 -2.69 2.46
CA GLU A 182 14.46 -1.85 1.37
C GLU A 182 14.85 -2.68 0.14
N ASN A 183 15.40 -3.88 0.35
CA ASN A 183 15.94 -4.71 -0.73
C ASN A 183 14.90 -5.66 -1.36
N LEU A 184 13.77 -5.91 -0.70
CA LEU A 184 12.71 -6.76 -1.23
C LEU A 184 11.81 -5.95 -2.17
N LYS A 185 11.76 -6.35 -3.44
CA LYS A 185 11.02 -5.67 -4.51
C LYS A 185 10.02 -6.62 -5.14
N LEU A 186 8.77 -6.17 -5.30
CA LEU A 186 7.79 -6.93 -6.07
C LEU A 186 7.80 -6.45 -7.52
N THR A 187 8.05 -7.36 -8.45
CA THR A 187 8.02 -7.09 -9.89
C THR A 187 6.83 -7.79 -10.51
N CYS A 188 6.16 -7.10 -11.43
CA CYS A 188 5.06 -7.65 -12.21
C CYS A 188 5.48 -7.63 -13.68
N ASN A 189 5.45 -8.80 -14.32
CA ASN A 189 5.58 -8.90 -15.77
C ASN A 189 4.23 -8.53 -16.38
N VAL A 190 4.16 -7.33 -16.96
CA VAL A 190 2.94 -6.82 -17.59
C VAL A 190 2.99 -7.16 -19.08
N ASP A 191 2.01 -7.95 -19.52
CA ASP A 191 1.87 -8.29 -20.93
C ASP A 191 1.39 -7.10 -21.76
N TRP A 192 1.67 -7.15 -23.06
CA TRP A 192 1.05 -6.24 -24.02
C TRP A 192 -0.47 -6.50 -24.08
N PRO A 193 -1.36 -5.48 -24.11
CA PRO A 193 -1.17 -4.02 -24.18
C PRO A 193 -1.18 -3.29 -22.82
N LEU A 194 -1.32 -4.01 -21.71
CA LEU A 194 -1.48 -3.44 -20.35
C LEU A 194 -0.28 -2.58 -19.90
N HIS A 195 0.90 -2.78 -20.50
CA HIS A 195 2.09 -1.94 -20.27
C HIS A 195 1.84 -0.43 -20.53
N LEU A 196 0.82 -0.08 -21.32
CA LEU A 196 0.43 1.31 -21.55
C LEU A 196 -0.10 2.01 -20.28
N MET A 197 -0.76 1.25 -19.40
CA MET A 197 -1.23 1.77 -18.11
C MET A 197 -0.23 1.49 -16.99
N PHE A 198 0.40 0.31 -17.00
CA PHE A 198 1.36 -0.10 -15.98
C PHE A 198 2.80 0.09 -16.46
N GLY A 199 3.17 1.35 -16.68
CA GLY A 199 4.56 1.69 -17.00
C GLY A 199 5.49 1.47 -15.79
N SER A 200 6.81 1.43 -16.04
CA SER A 200 7.82 1.20 -14.99
C SER A 200 7.70 2.19 -13.81
N SER A 201 7.39 3.45 -14.09
CA SER A 201 7.20 4.48 -13.05
C SER A 201 6.01 4.17 -12.14
N VAL A 202 4.95 3.56 -12.68
CA VAL A 202 3.77 3.20 -11.91
C VAL A 202 4.03 1.97 -11.05
N VAL A 203 4.71 0.97 -11.59
CA VAL A 203 5.14 -0.22 -10.84
C VAL A 203 6.07 0.16 -9.68
N GLU A 204 6.97 1.11 -9.87
CA GLU A 204 7.82 1.63 -8.79
C GLU A 204 7.03 2.33 -7.67
N LYS A 205 5.94 3.03 -8.01
CA LYS A 205 5.05 3.63 -7.00
C LYS A 205 4.33 2.53 -6.20
N TYR A 206 3.84 1.49 -6.88
CA TYR A 206 3.25 0.33 -6.22
C TYR A 206 4.26 -0.43 -5.35
N ASP A 207 5.51 -0.59 -5.79
CA ASP A 207 6.56 -1.23 -4.99
C ASP A 207 6.85 -0.46 -3.69
N LYS A 208 6.87 0.87 -3.74
CA LYS A 208 7.02 1.70 -2.53
C LYS A 208 5.86 1.50 -1.55
N LEU A 209 4.63 1.43 -2.06
CA LEU A 209 3.45 1.14 -1.24
C LEU A 209 3.51 -0.27 -0.64
N PHE A 210 3.87 -1.25 -1.47
CA PHE A 210 4.04 -2.64 -1.06
C PHE A 210 5.05 -2.78 0.07
N LYS A 211 6.27 -2.21 -0.07
CA LYS A 211 7.31 -2.23 0.97
C LYS A 211 6.83 -1.68 2.30
N PHE A 212 6.13 -0.55 2.25
CA PHE A 212 5.56 0.06 3.44
C PHE A 212 4.50 -0.84 4.10
N LEU A 213 3.49 -1.28 3.34
CA LEU A 213 2.42 -2.15 3.85
C LEU A 213 2.94 -3.48 4.37
N PHE A 214 3.89 -4.09 3.65
CA PHE A 214 4.55 -5.33 4.05
C PHE A 214 5.31 -5.18 5.38
N THR A 215 5.98 -4.04 5.58
CA THR A 215 6.69 -3.77 6.84
C THR A 215 5.72 -3.70 8.01
N ILE A 216 4.61 -2.98 7.86
CA ILE A 216 3.58 -2.89 8.91
C ILE A 216 3.00 -4.27 9.20
N LYS A 217 2.68 -5.06 8.18
CA LYS A 217 2.18 -6.43 8.34
C LYS A 217 3.18 -7.36 9.04
N ARG A 218 4.48 -7.25 8.73
CA ARG A 218 5.52 -7.97 9.48
C ARG A 218 5.51 -7.60 10.95
N VAL A 219 5.53 -6.31 11.26
CA VAL A 219 5.54 -5.81 12.65
C VAL A 219 4.28 -6.27 13.38
N GLN A 220 3.11 -6.18 12.75
CA GLN A 220 1.84 -6.70 13.27
C GLN A 220 1.97 -8.18 13.66
N SER A 221 2.45 -9.02 12.73
CA SER A 221 2.62 -10.46 12.96
C SER A 221 3.61 -10.75 14.11
N GLN A 222 4.71 -10.02 14.21
CA GLN A 222 5.67 -10.17 15.31
C GLN A 222 5.03 -9.88 16.68
N VAL A 223 4.28 -8.79 16.78
CA VAL A 223 3.62 -8.41 18.03
C VAL A 223 2.62 -9.48 18.44
N HIS A 224 1.81 -9.98 17.50
CA HIS A 224 0.86 -11.05 17.78
C HIS A 224 1.54 -12.31 18.28
N ARG A 225 2.65 -12.71 17.65
CA ARG A 225 3.43 -13.89 18.06
C ARG A 225 3.97 -13.79 19.49
N ALA A 226 4.39 -12.60 19.92
CA ALA A 226 4.88 -12.37 21.28
C ALA A 226 3.81 -12.61 22.38
N TRP A 227 2.53 -12.75 22.02
CA TRP A 227 1.45 -13.06 22.98
C TRP A 227 1.63 -14.42 23.67
N LEU A 228 1.85 -15.47 22.88
CA LEU A 228 1.80 -16.85 23.38
C LEU A 228 2.90 -17.11 24.44
N PRO A 229 4.19 -16.74 24.21
CA PRO A 229 5.23 -16.84 25.22
C PRO A 229 4.91 -16.09 26.52
N LEU A 230 4.36 -14.88 26.41
CA LEU A 230 4.05 -14.04 27.57
C LEU A 230 2.91 -14.61 28.43
N VAL A 231 1.85 -15.15 27.80
CA VAL A 231 0.73 -15.77 28.51
C VAL A 231 1.14 -17.06 29.20
N GLN A 232 1.99 -17.87 28.57
CA GLN A 232 2.54 -19.08 29.18
C GLN A 232 3.38 -18.75 30.43
N ARG A 233 4.11 -17.63 30.43
CA ARG A 233 4.93 -17.13 31.56
C ARG A 233 4.11 -16.45 32.67
N LYS A 234 2.88 -15.99 32.42
CA LYS A 234 2.01 -15.38 33.46
C LYS A 234 1.77 -16.31 34.65
N ARG A 235 1.92 -17.62 34.46
CA ARG A 235 1.80 -18.63 35.53
C ARG A 235 3.01 -18.70 36.47
N SER A 236 4.17 -18.12 36.11
CA SER A 236 5.43 -18.27 36.86
C SER A 236 6.07 -16.96 37.37
N LEU A 237 5.91 -15.82 36.68
CA LEU A 237 6.41 -14.50 37.13
C LEU A 237 5.26 -13.48 37.06
N GLY A 238 5.02 -12.73 38.15
CA GLY A 238 3.77 -11.97 38.33
C GLY A 238 3.75 -10.53 37.80
N ARG A 239 4.74 -9.69 38.13
CA ARG A 239 4.67 -8.23 37.86
C ARG A 239 5.26 -7.82 36.50
N GLU A 240 6.40 -8.38 36.12
CA GLU A 240 7.13 -8.01 34.89
C GLU A 240 6.42 -8.51 33.63
N THR A 241 5.92 -9.74 33.66
CA THR A 241 5.13 -10.33 32.57
C THR A 241 3.85 -9.53 32.35
N THR A 242 3.24 -9.02 33.42
CA THR A 242 2.04 -8.18 33.36
C THR A 242 2.36 -6.84 32.70
N ALA A 243 3.46 -6.17 33.08
CA ALA A 243 3.91 -4.94 32.43
C ALA A 243 4.20 -5.14 30.92
N LEU A 244 4.88 -6.22 30.56
CA LEU A 244 5.13 -6.60 29.15
C LEU A 244 3.83 -6.88 28.39
N LEU A 245 2.88 -7.61 28.98
CA LEU A 245 1.57 -7.88 28.39
C LEU A 245 0.77 -6.60 28.16
N HIS A 246 0.81 -5.66 29.11
CA HIS A 246 0.16 -4.36 28.94
C HIS A 246 0.79 -3.56 27.80
N LEU A 247 2.11 -3.43 27.77
CA LEU A 247 2.82 -2.71 26.71
C LEU A 247 2.58 -3.33 25.34
N ARG A 248 2.66 -4.66 25.23
CA ARG A 248 2.36 -5.43 24.01
C ARG A 248 0.92 -5.20 23.54
N SER A 249 -0.06 -5.26 24.44
CA SER A 249 -1.46 -5.00 24.08
C SER A 249 -1.69 -3.58 23.57
N ARG A 250 -0.99 -2.58 24.15
CA ARG A 250 -1.04 -1.19 23.67
C ARG A 250 -0.42 -1.04 22.28
N MET A 251 0.74 -1.66 22.05
CA MET A 251 1.41 -1.66 20.74
C MET A 251 0.58 -2.39 19.67
N ALA A 252 0.01 -3.55 20.02
CA ALA A 252 -0.88 -4.31 19.14
C ALA A 252 -2.09 -3.47 18.75
N PHE A 253 -2.75 -2.84 19.73
CA PHE A 253 -3.90 -1.96 19.48
C PHE A 253 -3.55 -0.84 18.49
N LEU A 254 -2.40 -0.17 18.64
CA LEU A 254 -1.98 0.88 17.72
C LEU A 254 -1.78 0.34 16.29
N ILE A 255 -1.03 -0.76 16.14
CA ILE A 255 -0.74 -1.35 14.82
C ILE A 255 -2.01 -1.91 14.17
N ASP A 256 -2.86 -2.59 14.91
CA ASP A 256 -4.09 -3.18 14.39
C ASP A 256 -5.03 -2.10 13.85
N ASN A 257 -5.20 -1.00 14.57
CA ASN A 257 -5.98 0.14 14.10
C ASN A 257 -5.34 0.82 12.88
N LEU A 258 -4.01 0.94 12.85
CA LEU A 258 -3.31 1.49 11.69
C LEU A 258 -3.47 0.59 10.45
N CYS A 259 -3.26 -0.71 10.61
CA CYS A 259 -3.48 -1.71 9.56
C CYS A 259 -4.92 -1.67 9.04
N PHE A 260 -5.90 -1.59 9.95
CA PHE A 260 -7.31 -1.52 9.60
C PHE A 260 -7.61 -0.27 8.77
N TYR A 261 -7.15 0.90 9.21
CA TYR A 261 -7.33 2.14 8.45
C TYR A 261 -6.71 2.08 7.05
N LEU A 262 -5.47 1.57 6.94
CA LEU A 262 -4.78 1.49 5.66
C LEU A 262 -5.52 0.59 4.67
N HIS A 263 -5.99 -0.59 5.11
CA HIS A 263 -6.64 -1.54 4.20
C HIS A 263 -8.12 -1.19 3.96
N ALA A 264 -8.89 -0.98 5.02
CA ALA A 264 -10.35 -0.80 4.93
C ALA A 264 -10.75 0.64 4.55
N ASP A 265 -10.17 1.66 5.19
CA ASP A 265 -10.64 3.04 5.00
C ASP A 265 -9.92 3.76 3.84
N VAL A 266 -8.68 3.34 3.51
CA VAL A 266 -7.87 3.96 2.44
C VAL A 266 -7.90 3.11 1.17
N ILE A 267 -7.36 1.89 1.20
CA ILE A 267 -7.19 1.08 -0.01
C ILE A 267 -8.54 0.66 -0.61
N GLU A 268 -9.46 0.11 0.20
CA GLU A 268 -10.76 -0.35 -0.31
C GLU A 268 -11.60 0.79 -0.89
N VAL A 269 -11.76 1.89 -0.13
CA VAL A 269 -12.55 3.05 -0.56
C VAL A 269 -11.99 3.68 -1.83
N GLN A 270 -10.67 3.89 -1.91
CA GLN A 270 -10.08 4.47 -3.12
C GLN A 270 -10.20 3.51 -4.32
N TYR A 271 -10.14 2.20 -4.08
CA TYR A 271 -10.28 1.20 -5.14
C TYR A 271 -11.70 1.18 -5.69
N GLU A 272 -12.73 1.23 -4.84
CA GLU A 272 -14.13 1.34 -5.27
C GLU A 272 -14.36 2.60 -6.13
N VAL A 273 -13.83 3.74 -5.70
CA VAL A 273 -13.91 5.01 -6.45
C VAL A 273 -13.22 4.89 -7.82
N LEU A 274 -12.07 4.23 -7.89
CA LEU A 274 -11.38 3.98 -9.16
C LEU A 274 -12.23 3.09 -10.07
N MET A 275 -12.75 1.98 -9.54
CA MET A 275 -13.53 1.01 -10.29
C MET A 275 -14.84 1.62 -10.82
N GLU A 276 -15.51 2.45 -10.03
CA GLU A 276 -16.70 3.18 -10.47
C GLU A 276 -16.37 4.16 -11.62
N ARG A 277 -15.29 4.94 -11.48
CA ARG A 277 -14.84 5.90 -12.50
C ARG A 277 -14.42 5.24 -13.82
N ILE A 278 -13.76 4.08 -13.74
CA ILE A 278 -13.38 3.31 -14.93
C ILE A 278 -14.65 2.73 -15.58
N LYS A 279 -15.61 2.21 -14.79
CA LYS A 279 -16.86 1.67 -15.34
C LYS A 279 -17.76 2.75 -15.97
N SER A 280 -17.75 3.97 -15.44
CA SER A 280 -18.57 5.08 -15.95
C SER A 280 -18.03 5.70 -17.25
N THR A 281 -16.78 5.43 -17.60
CA THR A 281 -16.06 6.11 -18.69
C THR A 281 -15.77 5.14 -19.84
N ARG A 282 -15.71 5.64 -21.07
CA ARG A 282 -15.29 4.89 -22.28
C ARG A 282 -14.07 5.50 -22.98
N ASP A 283 -13.34 6.35 -22.26
CA ASP A 283 -12.12 7.01 -22.73
C ASP A 283 -10.92 6.48 -21.94
N PHE A 284 -9.97 5.89 -22.65
CA PHE A 284 -8.75 5.32 -22.10
C PHE A 284 -7.90 6.36 -21.34
N GLU A 285 -7.82 7.60 -21.84
CA GLU A 285 -7.02 8.65 -21.18
C GLU A 285 -7.58 9.02 -19.80
N VAL A 286 -8.91 9.02 -19.68
CA VAL A 286 -9.58 9.33 -18.42
C VAL A 286 -9.36 8.20 -17.41
N ALA A 287 -9.34 6.94 -17.84
CA ALA A 287 -8.96 5.83 -16.96
C ALA A 287 -7.50 5.89 -16.54
N LEU A 288 -6.58 6.23 -17.45
CA LEU A 288 -5.15 6.39 -17.12
C LEU A 288 -4.95 7.48 -16.05
N ARG A 289 -5.54 8.67 -16.25
CA ARG A 289 -5.48 9.76 -15.28
C ARG A 289 -6.15 9.39 -13.95
N SER A 290 -7.30 8.71 -14.01
CA SER A 290 -8.00 8.27 -12.79
C SER A 290 -7.14 7.29 -11.97
N HIS A 291 -6.37 6.42 -12.63
CA HIS A 291 -5.44 5.51 -11.98
C HIS A 291 -4.23 6.22 -11.37
N GLU A 292 -3.67 7.22 -12.06
CA GLU A 292 -2.60 8.05 -11.51
C GLU A 292 -3.07 8.86 -10.29
N ASP A 293 -4.26 9.45 -10.37
CA ASP A 293 -4.91 10.14 -9.26
C ASP A 293 -5.15 9.19 -8.07
N TYR A 294 -5.63 7.98 -8.33
CA TYR A 294 -5.81 6.92 -7.34
C TYR A 294 -4.51 6.61 -6.60
N LEU A 295 -3.43 6.38 -7.33
CA LEU A 295 -2.11 6.12 -6.75
C LEU A 295 -1.59 7.29 -5.92
N GLN A 296 -1.79 8.52 -6.40
CA GLN A 296 -1.36 9.71 -5.68
C GLN A 296 -2.16 9.91 -4.38
N LYS A 297 -3.47 9.64 -4.41
CA LYS A 297 -4.33 9.68 -3.22
C LYS A 297 -3.96 8.61 -2.20
N ILE A 298 -3.76 7.37 -2.63
CA ILE A 298 -3.31 6.30 -1.73
C ILE A 298 -1.95 6.64 -1.12
N ALA A 299 -0.99 7.09 -1.92
CA ALA A 299 0.33 7.47 -1.41
C ALA A 299 0.24 8.60 -0.36
N ALA A 300 -0.63 9.59 -0.58
CA ALA A 300 -0.86 10.67 0.38
C ALA A 300 -1.55 10.17 1.67
N GLN A 301 -2.58 9.31 1.54
CA GLN A 301 -3.39 8.81 2.67
C GLN A 301 -2.69 7.71 3.49
N CYS A 302 -1.76 6.95 2.89
CA CYS A 302 -0.91 5.97 3.56
C CYS A 302 0.28 6.61 4.31
N PHE A 303 0.31 7.93 4.44
CA PHE A 303 1.35 8.67 5.17
C PHE A 303 2.76 8.53 4.59
N LEU A 304 2.91 8.39 3.25
CA LEU A 304 4.24 8.26 2.63
C LEU A 304 5.09 9.56 2.66
N ASN A 305 4.70 10.55 3.47
CA ASN A 305 5.48 11.77 3.68
C ASN A 305 6.69 11.49 4.59
N LYS A 306 7.86 12.03 4.23
CA LYS A 306 9.15 11.80 4.92
C LYS A 306 9.09 11.93 6.45
N LYS A 307 8.31 12.88 6.99
CA LYS A 307 8.18 13.09 8.44
C LYS A 307 7.36 12.00 9.14
N GLN A 308 6.24 11.60 8.55
CA GLN A 308 5.32 10.61 9.13
C GLN A 308 5.93 9.21 9.09
N ILE A 309 6.53 8.86 7.95
CA ILE A 309 7.27 7.61 7.77
C ILE A 309 8.33 7.43 8.87
N ASN A 310 9.12 8.46 9.19
CA ASN A 310 10.19 8.35 10.20
C ASN A 310 9.65 8.05 11.60
N VAL A 311 8.55 8.71 12.00
CA VAL A 311 7.91 8.43 13.31
C VAL A 311 7.35 7.00 13.33
N LEU A 312 6.72 6.56 12.23
CA LEU A 312 6.20 5.19 12.11
C LEU A 312 7.32 4.15 12.18
N TYR A 313 8.44 4.32 11.46
CA TYR A 313 9.56 3.37 11.54
C TYR A 313 10.20 3.33 12.93
N LYS A 314 10.29 4.46 13.64
CA LYS A 314 10.73 4.47 15.03
C LYS A 314 9.78 3.69 15.95
N LEU A 315 8.47 3.83 15.74
CA LEU A 315 7.48 3.03 16.46
C LEU A 315 7.65 1.54 16.14
N PHE A 316 7.83 1.18 14.87
CA PHE A 316 8.06 -0.21 14.46
C PHE A 316 9.33 -0.78 15.10
N ASP A 317 10.41 -0.02 15.15
CA ASP A 317 11.66 -0.41 15.82
C ASP A 317 11.45 -0.66 17.32
N MET A 318 10.73 0.22 18.03
CA MET A 318 10.40 0.02 19.45
C MET A 318 9.58 -1.25 19.68
N ILE A 319 8.65 -1.52 18.78
CA ILE A 319 7.79 -2.69 18.84
C ILE A 319 8.59 -3.98 18.61
N LEU A 320 9.51 -3.96 17.64
CA LEU A 320 10.40 -5.09 17.40
C LEU A 320 11.39 -5.31 18.54
N LYS A 321 11.89 -4.23 19.18
CA LYS A 321 12.71 -4.31 20.40
C LYS A 321 11.96 -5.02 21.52
N LEU A 322 10.66 -4.73 21.70
CA LEU A 322 9.83 -5.47 22.65
C LEU A 322 9.78 -6.97 22.29
N CYS A 323 9.51 -7.30 21.03
CA CYS A 323 9.45 -8.70 20.60
C CYS A 323 10.79 -9.43 20.83
N TYR A 324 11.92 -8.78 20.57
CA TYR A 324 13.24 -9.36 20.85
C TYR A 324 13.48 -9.62 22.33
N ILE A 325 13.09 -8.67 23.19
CA ILE A 325 13.17 -8.87 24.65
C ILE A 325 12.36 -10.10 25.04
N VAL A 326 11.13 -10.24 24.54
CA VAL A 326 10.28 -11.40 24.80
C VAL A 326 10.91 -12.70 24.31
N ASP A 327 11.49 -12.73 23.12
CA ASP A 327 12.14 -13.91 22.55
C ASP A 327 13.41 -14.31 23.32
N SER A 328 14.26 -13.33 23.68
CA SER A 328 15.48 -13.58 24.48
C SER A 328 15.17 -14.15 25.86
N GLU A 329 14.11 -13.65 26.47
CA GLU A 329 13.62 -14.07 27.77
C GLU A 329 12.99 -15.46 27.70
N TYR A 330 12.30 -15.78 26.60
CA TYR A 330 11.74 -17.11 26.37
C TYR A 330 12.85 -18.16 26.20
N SER A 331 13.89 -17.88 25.39
CA SER A 331 15.04 -18.78 25.24
C SER A 331 15.83 -18.94 26.55
N SER A 332 16.00 -17.87 27.32
CA SER A 332 16.64 -17.93 28.63
C SER A 332 15.82 -18.75 29.62
N PHE A 333 14.49 -18.61 29.62
CA PHE A 333 13.59 -19.37 30.48
C PHE A 333 13.57 -20.86 30.16
N GLU A 334 13.57 -21.26 28.89
CA GLU A 334 13.66 -22.68 28.51
C GLU A 334 15.00 -23.30 28.97
N GLY A 335 16.08 -22.51 28.97
CA GLY A 335 17.37 -22.88 29.55
C GLY A 335 17.37 -22.91 31.09
N ALA A 336 16.73 -21.94 31.74
CA ALA A 336 16.67 -21.82 33.19
C ALA A 336 15.74 -22.86 33.83
N LEU A 337 14.66 -23.26 33.16
CA LEU A 337 13.79 -24.36 33.59
C LEU A 337 14.55 -25.70 33.64
N LYS A 338 15.58 -25.86 32.80
CA LYS A 338 16.49 -27.02 32.81
C LYS A 338 17.56 -26.93 33.92
N LEU A 339 17.79 -25.74 34.50
CA LEU A 339 18.90 -25.47 35.43
C LEU A 339 18.47 -25.01 36.83
N HIS A 340 17.18 -24.73 37.09
CA HIS A 340 16.63 -24.35 38.41
C HIS A 340 17.35 -23.17 39.11
N VAL A 341 17.80 -22.16 38.36
CA VAL A 341 18.39 -20.92 38.93
C VAL A 341 17.46 -19.74 38.63
N PHE A 342 16.89 -19.11 39.66
CA PHE A 342 16.15 -17.84 39.56
C PHE A 342 17.01 -16.71 40.10
N ASP A 343 17.20 -15.65 39.31
CA ASP A 343 18.12 -14.54 39.58
C ASP A 343 17.30 -13.24 39.69
N GLU A 344 17.10 -12.71 40.90
CA GLU A 344 16.22 -11.56 41.18
C GLU A 344 16.78 -10.23 40.60
N ASP A 345 18.09 -10.09 40.49
CA ASP A 345 18.76 -8.88 39.98
C ASP A 345 18.52 -8.66 38.47
N LYS A 346 18.39 -9.74 37.70
CA LYS A 346 18.07 -9.67 36.26
C LYS A 346 16.64 -9.20 36.00
N SER A 347 15.73 -9.58 36.88
CA SER A 347 14.30 -9.28 36.80
C SER A 347 14.05 -7.77 36.99
N THR A 348 14.73 -7.17 37.98
CA THR A 348 14.67 -5.71 38.22
C THR A 348 15.22 -4.87 37.04
N ASN A 349 16.30 -5.33 36.39
CA ASN A 349 16.87 -4.67 35.21
C ASN A 349 15.92 -4.73 33.99
N LEU A 350 15.22 -5.86 33.83
CA LEU A 350 14.23 -6.06 32.77
C LEU A 350 13.02 -5.13 32.94
N TYR A 351 12.50 -5.02 34.16
CA TYR A 351 11.37 -4.12 34.45
C TYR A 351 11.68 -2.66 34.10
N MET A 352 12.88 -2.17 34.48
CA MET A 352 13.31 -0.80 34.17
C MET A 352 13.42 -0.55 32.67
N LYS A 353 13.98 -1.51 31.90
CA LYS A 353 14.06 -1.43 30.43
C LYS A 353 12.68 -1.38 29.78
N VAL A 354 11.73 -2.19 30.27
CA VAL A 354 10.35 -2.21 29.76
C VAL A 354 9.64 -0.88 30.04
N GLN A 355 9.88 -0.28 31.21
CA GLN A 355 9.31 1.00 31.56
C GLN A 355 9.90 2.16 30.75
N GLU A 356 11.21 2.15 30.49
CA GLU A 356 11.86 3.11 29.58
C GLU A 356 11.30 2.99 28.16
N LEU A 357 11.15 1.76 27.66
CA LEU A 357 10.58 1.51 26.34
C LEU A 357 9.12 1.95 26.26
N ALA A 358 8.33 1.74 27.32
CA ALA A 358 6.96 2.24 27.42
C ALA A 358 6.90 3.78 27.35
N ALA A 359 7.77 4.47 28.09
CA ALA A 359 7.81 5.94 28.07
C ALA A 359 8.20 6.50 26.70
N LEU A 360 9.18 5.87 26.04
CA LEU A 360 9.58 6.25 24.68
C LEU A 360 8.46 6.00 23.66
N PHE A 361 7.76 4.87 23.78
CA PHE A 361 6.60 4.56 22.94
C PHE A 361 5.48 5.58 23.15
N ASP A 362 5.24 6.01 24.39
CA ASP A 362 4.20 6.99 24.72
C ASP A 362 4.52 8.39 24.17
N ALA A 363 5.79 8.79 24.21
CA ALA A 363 6.25 10.02 23.58
C ALA A 363 6.09 9.97 22.04
N GLN A 364 6.46 8.87 21.39
CA GLN A 364 6.35 8.76 19.93
C GLN A 364 4.92 8.60 19.44
N SER A 365 4.08 7.85 20.16
CA SER A 365 2.66 7.70 19.82
C SER A 365 1.90 9.03 19.99
N SER A 366 2.24 9.82 21.02
CA SER A 366 1.72 11.18 21.19
C SER A 366 2.19 12.13 20.08
N LEU A 367 3.46 12.04 19.66
CA LEU A 367 3.98 12.80 18.52
C LEU A 367 3.28 12.42 17.22
N LEU A 368 3.07 11.12 16.97
CA LEU A 368 2.31 10.64 15.81
C LEU A 368 0.89 11.20 15.84
N PHE A 369 0.22 11.12 16.99
CA PHE A 369 -1.12 11.68 17.16
C PHE A 369 -1.13 13.20 16.93
N GLN A 370 -0.13 13.95 17.38
CA GLN A 370 0.00 15.38 17.12
C GLN A 370 0.15 15.67 15.62
N ILE A 371 1.02 14.94 14.93
CA ILE A 371 1.23 15.10 13.48
C ILE A 371 -0.04 14.77 12.69
N LEU A 372 -0.73 13.70 13.07
CA LEU A 372 -1.99 13.30 12.43
C LEU A 372 -3.11 14.31 12.75
N SER A 373 -3.19 14.80 13.99
CA SER A 373 -4.19 15.80 14.39
C SER A 373 -4.00 17.14 13.68
N GLY A 374 -2.75 17.51 13.35
CA GLY A 374 -2.45 18.68 12.52
C GLY A 374 -2.86 18.52 11.05
N GLN A 375 -3.16 17.29 10.60
CA GLN A 375 -3.56 16.98 9.23
C GLN A 375 -5.04 16.58 9.10
N LYS A 376 -5.87 16.83 10.12
CA LYS A 376 -7.33 16.55 10.09
C LYS A 376 -8.04 17.09 8.84
N VAL A 377 -7.53 18.17 8.25
CA VAL A 377 -8.11 18.83 7.06
C VAL A 377 -7.93 18.01 5.78
N LEU A 378 -6.97 17.08 5.71
CA LEU A 378 -6.65 16.37 4.46
C LEU A 378 -7.65 15.27 4.08
N SER A 379 -8.33 14.64 5.05
CA SER A 379 -9.35 13.63 4.75
C SER A 379 -10.27 13.31 5.95
N PRO A 380 -11.58 13.06 5.72
CA PRO A 380 -12.51 12.66 6.78
C PRO A 380 -12.15 11.29 7.39
N HIS A 381 -11.58 10.39 6.61
CA HIS A 381 -11.15 9.06 7.07
C HIS A 381 -10.03 9.13 8.13
N LEU A 382 -9.17 10.14 8.04
CA LEU A 382 -8.13 10.38 9.04
C LEU A 382 -8.72 10.82 10.39
N ALA A 383 -9.81 11.58 10.37
CA ALA A 383 -10.53 11.94 11.59
C ALA A 383 -11.13 10.70 12.28
N GLN A 384 -11.64 9.74 11.49
CA GLN A 384 -12.14 8.46 12.02
C GLN A 384 -11.02 7.60 12.61
N LEU A 385 -9.84 7.55 11.97
CA LEU A 385 -8.66 6.90 12.55
C LEU A 385 -8.26 7.57 13.87
N LEU A 386 -8.23 8.90 13.94
CA LEU A 386 -7.89 9.62 15.17
C LEU A 386 -8.87 9.31 16.30
N VAL A 387 -10.16 9.19 16.01
CA VAL A 387 -11.17 8.77 17.01
C VAL A 387 -10.94 7.32 17.45
N ARG A 388 -10.60 6.41 16.53
CA ARG A 388 -10.30 5.01 16.87
C ARG A 388 -9.01 4.86 17.68
N LEU A 389 -7.98 5.64 17.35
CA LEU A 389 -6.72 5.68 18.10
C LEU A 389 -6.90 6.32 19.48
N ASP A 390 -7.78 7.31 19.60
CA ASP A 390 -8.15 7.96 20.86
C ASP A 390 -9.34 7.28 21.55
N TYR A 391 -9.42 5.95 21.48
CA TYR A 391 -10.39 5.20 22.26
C TYR A 391 -10.17 5.48 23.76
N ASN A 392 -11.23 5.87 24.47
CA ASN A 392 -11.20 6.38 25.86
C ASN A 392 -10.42 7.68 26.10
N LYS A 393 -10.18 8.52 25.09
CA LYS A 393 -9.45 9.80 25.23
C LYS A 393 -8.02 9.62 25.78
N PHE A 394 -7.42 8.43 25.64
CA PHE A 394 -6.13 8.11 26.25
C PHE A 394 -5.04 9.12 25.84
N TYR A 395 -4.99 9.49 24.56
CA TYR A 395 -4.01 10.48 24.08
C TYR A 395 -4.46 11.91 24.35
N SER A 396 -5.77 12.18 24.27
CA SER A 396 -6.34 13.50 24.59
C SER A 396 -6.16 13.88 26.07
N ILE A 397 -6.21 12.92 26.99
CA ILE A 397 -5.96 13.13 28.43
C ILE A 397 -4.47 13.32 28.69
N ASN A 398 -3.60 12.46 28.14
CA ASN A 398 -2.14 12.62 28.28
C ASN A 398 -1.63 13.96 27.70
N MET A 399 -2.22 14.45 26.59
CA MET A 399 -1.91 15.77 26.01
C MET A 399 -2.38 16.93 26.89
N ARG A 400 -3.53 16.78 27.57
CA ARG A 400 -4.03 17.75 28.55
C ARG A 400 -3.20 17.77 29.83
N GLU A 401 -2.69 16.63 30.27
CA GLU A 401 -1.78 16.50 31.42
C GLU A 401 -0.39 17.09 31.15
N GLN A 402 0.07 17.11 29.89
CA GLN A 402 1.32 17.74 29.46
C GLN A 402 1.19 19.25 29.14
N GLY A 403 0.05 19.87 29.43
CA GLY A 403 -0.14 21.33 29.34
C GLY A 403 -0.36 21.89 27.92
N PHE A 404 -0.60 21.04 26.92
CA PHE A 404 -0.87 21.50 25.55
C PHE A 404 -2.38 21.72 25.33
N LYS A 405 -2.80 22.98 25.15
CA LYS A 405 -4.12 23.33 24.61
C LYS A 405 -4.12 23.13 23.08
N GLY A 406 -4.37 21.90 22.63
CA GLY A 406 -4.80 21.60 21.26
C GLY A 406 -6.34 21.59 21.15
N PRO A 407 -6.91 21.81 19.95
CA PRO A 407 -8.32 22.16 19.80
C PRO A 407 -9.21 21.05 20.31
N ASP A 408 -10.20 21.43 21.12
CA ASP A 408 -11.18 20.52 21.69
C ASP A 408 -11.80 19.67 20.59
N ILE A 409 -11.60 18.35 20.71
CA ILE A 409 -12.39 17.36 19.99
C ILE A 409 -13.70 17.22 20.78
N THR A 410 -14.51 18.26 20.76
CA THR A 410 -15.93 18.15 21.08
C THR A 410 -16.63 17.71 19.81
N MET A 411 -17.18 16.51 19.84
CA MET A 411 -18.31 16.16 18.99
C MET A 411 -19.38 17.22 19.28
N GLU A 412 -19.61 18.15 18.35
CA GLU A 412 -20.90 18.83 18.26
C GLU A 412 -21.91 17.71 18.00
N GLY A 413 -22.53 17.25 19.08
CA GLY A 413 -23.69 16.40 19.00
C GLY A 413 -24.80 17.23 18.40
N ASP A 414 -25.06 17.01 17.11
CA ASP A 414 -26.36 17.28 16.51
C ASP A 414 -27.40 16.44 17.26
N SER A 415 -27.92 17.07 18.31
CA SER A 415 -29.03 16.62 19.13
C SER A 415 -30.35 16.93 18.40
N SER A 416 -30.51 16.37 17.20
CA SER A 416 -31.73 16.58 16.39
C SER A 416 -32.32 15.30 15.76
N PHE A 417 -31.81 14.11 16.08
CA PHE A 417 -32.37 12.84 15.57
C PHE A 417 -32.90 11.86 16.64
N THR A 418 -33.40 12.38 17.77
CA THR A 418 -34.16 11.59 18.74
C THR A 418 -35.49 12.27 19.08
N ASN A 419 -36.35 12.41 18.07
CA ASN A 419 -37.79 12.46 18.27
C ASN A 419 -38.45 12.19 16.93
N THR A 420 -39.04 11.00 16.76
CA THR A 420 -40.42 10.77 16.26
C THR A 420 -40.58 9.25 16.02
N MET A 421 -41.76 8.73 16.34
CA MET A 421 -42.24 7.35 16.16
C MET A 421 -42.01 6.35 17.29
N ILE A 422 -42.57 6.69 18.45
CA ILE A 422 -43.41 5.71 19.17
C ILE A 422 -44.66 5.49 18.30
N VAL A 423 -44.73 4.38 17.58
CA VAL A 423 -46.00 3.88 17.04
C VAL A 423 -46.51 2.81 17.99
N LYS A 424 -47.53 3.19 18.76
CA LYS A 424 -48.41 2.27 19.48
C LYS A 424 -49.36 1.59 18.48
N HIS A 425 -49.39 0.25 18.55
CA HIS A 425 -50.58 -0.64 18.41
C HIS A 425 -51.30 -0.69 17.04
N PRO A 426 -52.03 -1.78 16.69
CA PRO A 426 -52.85 -2.67 17.54
C PRO A 426 -52.13 -3.87 18.16
#